data_AF-A0A3C0ZTT2-F1
#
_entry.id   AF-A0A3C0ZTT2-F1
#
_cell.length_a   1.000
_cell.length_b   1.000
_cell.length_c   1.000
_cell.angle_alpha   90.00
_cell.angle_beta   90.00
_cell.angle_gamma   90.00
#
_symmetry.space_group_name_H-M   'P 1'
#
loop_
_entity.id
_entity.type
_entity.pdbx_description
1 polymer ?
#
loop_
_entity_poly.entity_id
_entity_poly.type
_entity_poly.pdbx_seq_one_letter_code
_entity_poly.pdbx_strand_id
1 'polypeptide(L)'
;DIRDLVRSSLELVFLLFIPISAGVAIVAPIFIPAYLGPAYMDSVRVVWILAPIILAIAMTNVSGSQFLTGCNETGYLSLSYLVSAVFNIVGNFFLIPHLDEIGASFTTLGAEWLVVLIQFSAMYRILGRIGIRQIACKKLIAGAVMSAVILPLPKLLGSTLPVMLLQIAAGAAVYFVALVIMKDSGMYHRLNMLRNREG
;
A
#
# COMPACT_ATOMS: atom_id res chain seq x y z
N ASP A 1 -16.94 2.90 -19.39
CA ASP A 1 -17.63 3.68 -18.33
C ASP A 1 -16.58 4.17 -17.32
N ILE A 2 -16.74 5.37 -16.74
CA ILE A 2 -15.81 5.93 -15.72
C ILE A 2 -15.69 4.97 -14.53
N ARG A 3 -16.80 4.30 -14.17
CA ARG A 3 -16.80 3.32 -13.07
C ARG A 3 -15.85 2.15 -13.31
N ASP A 4 -15.81 1.64 -14.54
CA ASP A 4 -14.93 0.52 -14.89
C ASP A 4 -13.46 0.95 -14.95
N LEU A 5 -13.19 2.18 -15.38
CA LEU A 5 -11.84 2.76 -15.35
C LEU A 5 -11.32 2.85 -13.91
N VAL A 6 -12.10 3.44 -13.00
CA VAL A 6 -11.75 3.53 -11.58
C VAL A 6 -11.55 2.16 -10.96
N ARG A 7 -12.45 1.21 -11.26
CA ARG A 7 -12.31 -0.17 -10.79
C ARG A 7 -11.01 -0.82 -11.28
N SER A 8 -10.68 -0.66 -12.56
CA SER A 8 -9.46 -1.18 -13.17
C SER A 8 -8.19 -0.56 -12.58
N SER A 9 -8.22 0.75 -12.28
CA SER A 9 -7.14 1.45 -11.58
C SER A 9 -6.95 0.92 -10.16
N LEU A 10 -8.04 0.75 -9.40
CA LEU A 10 -7.98 0.18 -8.05
C LEU A 10 -7.50 -1.26 -8.05
N GLU A 11 -7.92 -2.07 -9.03
CA GLU A 11 -7.40 -3.43 -9.21
C GLU A 11 -5.88 -3.44 -9.38
N LEU A 12 -5.34 -2.52 -10.17
CA LEU A 12 -3.89 -2.36 -10.36
C LEU A 12 -3.21 -1.85 -9.09
N VAL A 13 -3.81 -0.88 -8.40
CA VAL A 13 -3.28 -0.36 -7.13
C VAL A 13 -3.15 -1.47 -6.09
N PHE A 14 -4.21 -2.22 -5.83
CA PHE A 14 -4.13 -3.33 -4.87
C PHE A 14 -3.17 -4.42 -5.33
N LEU A 15 -3.05 -4.65 -6.64
CA LEU A 15 -2.17 -5.69 -7.18
C LEU A 15 -0.70 -5.38 -6.92
N LEU A 16 -0.29 -4.12 -7.06
CA LEU A 16 1.11 -3.72 -6.93
C LEU A 16 1.45 -3.24 -5.52
N PHE A 17 0.61 -2.39 -4.92
CA PHE A 17 1.00 -1.68 -3.70
C PHE A 17 0.81 -2.50 -2.43
N ILE A 18 -0.02 -3.56 -2.44
CA ILE A 18 -0.08 -4.52 -1.32
C ILE A 18 1.26 -5.26 -1.13
N PRO A 19 1.80 -5.97 -2.15
CA PRO A 19 3.07 -6.67 -1.98
C PRO A 19 4.24 -5.71 -1.80
N ILE A 20 4.23 -4.52 -2.42
CA ILE A 20 5.27 -3.51 -2.18
C ILE A 20 5.26 -3.05 -0.73
N SER A 21 4.10 -2.70 -0.18
CA SER A 21 3.97 -2.28 1.22
C SER A 21 4.47 -3.35 2.19
N ALA A 22 4.01 -4.60 2.03
CA ALA A 22 4.46 -5.71 2.86
C ALA A 22 5.97 -6.02 2.68
N GLY A 23 6.44 -6.01 1.43
CA GLY A 23 7.84 -6.27 1.10
C GLY A 23 8.79 -5.25 1.74
N VAL A 24 8.46 -3.96 1.65
CA VAL A 24 9.23 -2.87 2.30
C VAL A 24 9.33 -3.08 3.80
N ALA A 25 8.23 -3.42 4.48
CA ALA A 25 8.26 -3.71 5.90
C ALA A 25 9.18 -4.90 6.23
N ILE A 26 9.09 -5.98 5.45
CA ILE A 26 9.83 -7.22 5.71
C ILE A 26 11.34 -7.05 5.51
N VAL A 27 11.76 -6.29 4.49
CA VAL A 27 13.19 -6.10 4.20
C VAL A 27 13.83 -4.99 5.04
N ALA A 28 13.05 -4.13 5.69
CA ALA A 28 13.54 -2.99 6.46
C ALA A 28 14.66 -3.33 7.47
N PRO A 29 14.62 -4.44 8.24
CA PRO A 29 15.68 -4.77 9.21
C PRO A 29 17.04 -5.08 8.59
N ILE A 30 17.09 -5.44 7.30
CA ILE A 30 18.35 -5.65 6.56
C ILE A 30 18.70 -4.38 5.79
N PHE A 31 17.71 -3.78 5.12
CA PHE A 31 17.89 -2.62 4.26
C PHE A 31 18.41 -1.40 5.03
N ILE A 32 17.78 -1.06 6.15
CA ILE A 32 18.10 0.14 6.93
C ILE A 32 19.54 0.14 7.46
N PRO A 33 20.01 -0.89 8.21
CA PRO A 33 21.38 -0.88 8.70
C PRO A 33 22.41 -1.03 7.58
N ALA A 34 22.06 -1.68 6.46
CA ALA A 34 22.95 -1.77 5.31
C ALA A 34 23.11 -0.44 4.57
N TYR A 35 22.09 0.41 4.55
CA TYR A 35 22.08 1.68 3.83
C TYR A 35 22.50 2.87 4.71
N LEU A 36 21.93 2.98 5.92
CA LEU A 36 22.16 4.10 6.85
C LEU A 36 23.20 3.77 7.93
N GLY A 37 23.51 2.49 8.13
CA GLY A 37 24.38 2.02 9.20
C GLY A 37 23.61 1.53 10.43
N PRO A 38 24.27 0.76 11.31
CA PRO A 38 23.62 0.09 12.45
C PRO A 38 23.06 1.06 13.51
N ALA A 39 23.50 2.32 13.51
CA ALA A 39 22.97 3.35 14.42
C ALA A 39 21.49 3.71 14.14
N TYR A 40 20.94 3.35 12.97
CA TYR A 40 19.57 3.68 12.55
C TYR A 40 18.58 2.53 12.72
N MET A 41 18.90 1.53 13.56
CA MET A 41 18.02 0.38 13.78
C MET A 41 16.63 0.77 14.31
N ASP A 42 16.51 1.85 15.08
CA ASP A 42 15.20 2.32 15.57
C ASP A 42 14.30 2.82 14.42
N SER A 43 14.88 3.32 13.32
CA SER A 43 14.13 3.72 12.12
C SER A 43 13.43 2.54 11.44
N VAL A 44 13.82 1.29 11.71
CA VAL A 44 13.11 0.10 11.22
C VAL A 44 11.67 0.07 11.74
N ARG A 45 11.45 0.46 13.00
CA ARG A 45 10.09 0.51 13.59
C ARG A 45 9.23 1.56 12.91
N VAL A 46 9.82 2.72 12.61
CA VAL A 46 9.17 3.79 11.84
C VAL A 46 8.76 3.30 10.46
N VAL A 47 9.64 2.58 9.75
CA VAL A 47 9.33 1.99 8.43
C VAL A 47 8.22 0.95 8.52
N TRP A 48 8.19 0.11 9.55
CA TRP A 48 7.09 -0.85 9.74
C TRP A 48 5.74 -0.15 9.92
N ILE A 49 5.71 0.94 10.68
CA ILE A 49 4.48 1.73 10.89
C ILE A 49 4.08 2.44 9.59
N LEU A 50 5.03 3.02 8.87
CA LEU A 50 4.73 3.77 7.65
C LEU A 50 4.53 2.88 6.43
N ALA A 51 4.98 1.64 6.39
CA ALA A 51 4.85 0.78 5.20
C ALA A 51 3.43 0.73 4.60
N PRO A 52 2.33 0.64 5.39
CA PRO A 52 0.97 0.68 4.86
C PRO A 52 0.56 2.03 4.24
N ILE A 53 1.30 3.12 4.51
CA ILE A 53 1.05 4.44 3.89
C ILE A 53 1.21 4.39 2.38
N ILE A 54 2.07 3.51 1.87
CA ILE A 54 2.31 3.31 0.44
C ILE A 54 1.00 2.95 -0.27
N LEU A 55 0.19 2.08 0.34
CA LEU A 55 -1.11 1.69 -0.19
C LEU A 55 -2.11 2.86 -0.10
N ALA A 56 -2.11 3.59 1.02
CA ALA A 56 -2.99 4.73 1.22
C ALA A 56 -2.75 5.83 0.17
N ILE A 57 -1.49 6.23 -0.05
CA ILE A 57 -1.10 7.20 -1.07
C ILE A 57 -1.52 6.74 -2.48
N ALA A 58 -1.33 5.45 -2.80
CA ALA A 58 -1.75 4.92 -4.10
C ALA A 58 -3.28 4.96 -4.29
N MET A 59 -4.04 4.71 -3.23
CA MET A 59 -5.50 4.86 -3.23
C MET A 59 -5.93 6.33 -3.39
N THR A 60 -5.32 7.24 -2.63
CA THR A 60 -5.52 8.70 -2.73
C THR A 60 -5.25 9.21 -4.14
N ASN A 61 -4.24 8.68 -4.83
CA ASN A 61 -3.98 9.05 -6.23
C ASN A 61 -5.11 8.66 -7.18
N VAL A 62 -5.75 7.50 -6.97
CA VAL A 62 -6.89 7.08 -7.80
C VAL A 62 -8.14 7.88 -7.43
N SER A 63 -8.46 8.02 -6.14
CA SER A 63 -9.68 8.73 -5.72
C SER A 63 -9.58 10.24 -5.92
N GLY A 64 -8.47 10.85 -5.54
CA GLY A 64 -8.26 12.29 -5.57
C GLY A 64 -7.82 12.75 -6.95
N SER A 65 -6.54 12.51 -7.26
CA SER A 65 -5.86 13.06 -8.43
C SER A 65 -6.47 12.61 -9.77
N GLN A 66 -6.95 11.37 -9.85
CA GLN A 66 -7.55 10.84 -11.09
C GLN A 66 -9.06 11.05 -11.13
N PHE A 67 -9.78 10.62 -10.10
CA PHE A 67 -11.24 10.62 -10.13
C PHE A 67 -11.88 11.96 -9.74
N LEU A 68 -11.68 12.44 -8.51
CA LEU A 68 -12.32 13.68 -8.04
C LEU A 68 -11.90 14.90 -8.86
N THR A 69 -10.61 15.00 -9.20
CA THR A 69 -10.12 16.05 -10.11
C THR A 69 -10.77 15.93 -11.50
N GLY A 70 -10.89 14.72 -12.05
CA GLY A 70 -11.54 14.49 -13.34
C GLY A 70 -13.04 14.83 -13.35
N CYS A 71 -13.71 14.73 -12.20
CA CYS A 71 -15.11 15.11 -12.00
C CYS A 71 -15.31 16.58 -11.59
N ASN A 72 -14.25 17.41 -11.53
CA ASN A 72 -14.28 18.78 -11.00
C ASN A 72 -14.77 18.89 -9.53
N GLU A 73 -14.64 17.82 -8.76
CA GLU A 73 -15.03 17.76 -7.34
C GLU A 73 -13.88 18.20 -6.42
N THR A 74 -13.24 19.32 -6.75
CA THR A 74 -12.06 19.84 -6.05
C THR A 74 -12.35 20.26 -4.60
N GLY A 75 -13.62 20.56 -4.28
CA GLY A 75 -14.06 20.85 -2.91
C GLY A 75 -13.81 19.68 -1.95
N TYR A 76 -14.15 18.46 -2.35
CA TYR A 76 -13.88 17.26 -1.54
C TYR A 76 -12.39 16.95 -1.43
N LEU A 77 -11.63 17.22 -2.50
CA LEU A 77 -10.18 17.06 -2.51
C LEU A 77 -9.53 17.98 -1.46
N SER A 78 -9.80 19.28 -1.55
CA SER A 78 -9.26 20.27 -0.60
C SER A 78 -9.72 20.00 0.83
N LEU A 79 -10.99 19.65 1.03
CA LEU A 79 -11.50 19.29 2.35
C LEU A 79 -10.76 18.08 2.94
N SER A 80 -10.50 17.04 2.14
CA SER A 80 -9.78 15.85 2.60
C SER A 80 -8.36 16.18 3.07
N TYR A 81 -7.64 17.03 2.32
CA TYR A 81 -6.29 17.45 2.68
C TYR A 81 -6.27 18.41 3.88
N LEU A 82 -7.24 19.32 3.98
CA LEU A 82 -7.35 20.22 5.12
C LEU A 82 -7.61 19.45 6.42
N VAL A 83 -8.59 18.53 6.41
CA VAL A 83 -8.91 17.70 7.57
C VAL A 83 -7.70 16.84 7.97
N SER A 84 -7.01 16.25 6.99
CA SER A 84 -5.79 15.47 7.22
C SER A 84 -4.65 16.31 7.79
N ALA A 85 -4.41 17.51 7.26
CA ALA A 85 -3.38 18.41 7.74
C ALA A 85 -3.62 18.84 9.19
N VAL A 86 -4.87 19.18 9.53
CA VAL A 86 -5.26 19.51 10.91
C VAL A 86 -5.06 18.29 11.82
N PHE A 87 -5.53 17.11 11.41
CA PHE A 87 -5.32 15.87 12.17
C PHE A 87 -3.83 15.58 12.37
N ASN A 88 -3.00 15.80 11.35
CA ASN A 88 -1.57 15.55 11.41
C ASN A 88 -0.87 16.51 12.40
N ILE A 89 -1.18 17.80 12.34
CA ILE A 89 -0.62 18.80 13.26
C ILE A 89 -1.03 18.50 14.70
N VAL A 90 -2.34 18.26 14.93
CA VAL A 90 -2.87 17.97 16.27
C VAL A 90 -2.31 16.66 16.81
N GLY A 91 -2.30 15.59 16.00
CA GLY A 91 -1.75 14.31 16.38
C GLY A 91 -0.26 14.40 16.72
N ASN A 92 0.53 15.09 15.91
CA ASN A 92 1.96 15.27 16.15
C ASN A 92 2.21 16.05 17.45
N PHE A 93 1.43 17.10 17.70
CA PHE A 93 1.53 17.89 18.94
C PHE A 93 1.31 17.04 20.20
N PHE A 94 0.38 16.08 20.18
CA PHE A 94 0.11 15.21 21.32
C PHE A 94 1.02 13.98 21.40
N LEU A 95 1.34 13.35 20.26
CA LEU A 95 2.03 12.05 20.24
C LEU A 95 3.56 12.19 20.27
N ILE A 96 4.14 13.20 19.64
CA ILE A 96 5.61 13.36 19.60
C ILE A 96 6.21 13.49 21.00
N PRO A 97 5.65 14.28 21.94
CA PRO A 97 6.22 14.39 23.29
C PRO A 97 6.24 13.08 24.10
N HIS A 98 5.43 12.08 23.70
CA HIS A 98 5.28 10.82 24.44
C HIS A 98 5.89 9.61 23.72
N LEU A 99 6.00 9.67 22.40
CA LEU A 99 6.37 8.54 21.53
C LEU A 99 7.43 8.92 20.47
N ASP A 100 7.98 10.13 20.52
CA ASP A 100 8.99 10.66 19.59
C ASP A 100 8.65 10.37 18.11
N GLU A 101 9.58 9.81 17.34
CA GLU A 101 9.41 9.48 15.92
C GLU A 101 8.34 8.39 15.66
N ILE A 102 8.09 7.52 16.63
CA ILE A 102 7.02 6.51 16.55
C ILE A 102 5.66 7.21 16.57
N GLY A 103 5.50 8.21 17.44
CA GLY A 103 4.29 9.04 17.51
C GLY A 103 4.01 9.80 16.22
N ALA A 104 5.05 10.38 15.62
CA ALA A 104 4.96 11.07 14.34
C ALA A 104 4.54 10.13 13.20
N SER A 105 5.06 8.89 13.18
CA SER A 105 4.75 7.92 12.13
C SER A 105 3.33 7.37 12.23
N PHE A 106 2.81 7.11 13.43
CA PHE A 106 1.38 6.75 13.60
C PHE A 106 0.44 7.88 13.20
N THR A 107 0.77 9.12 13.56
CA THR A 107 -0.03 10.28 13.18
C THR A 107 -0.06 10.45 11.67
N THR A 108 1.09 10.33 11.01
CA THR A 108 1.21 10.43 9.55
C THR A 108 0.44 9.34 8.83
N LEU A 109 0.54 8.10 9.31
CA LEU A 109 -0.25 6.99 8.78
C LEU A 109 -1.75 7.26 8.94
N GLY A 110 -2.19 7.67 10.13
CA GLY A 110 -3.60 7.96 10.41
C GLY A 110 -4.14 9.11 9.54
N ALA A 111 -3.36 10.17 9.37
CA ALA A 111 -3.70 11.31 8.52
C ALA A 111 -3.93 10.88 7.06
N GLU A 112 -3.05 10.04 6.51
CA GLU A 112 -3.19 9.58 5.12
C GLU A 112 -4.41 8.66 4.95
N TRP A 113 -4.65 7.76 5.90
CA TRP A 113 -5.86 6.93 5.86
C TRP A 113 -7.15 7.75 6.03
N LEU A 114 -7.10 8.87 6.75
CA LEU A 114 -8.23 9.80 6.83
C LEU A 114 -8.52 10.46 5.47
N VAL A 115 -7.49 10.81 4.70
CA VAL A 115 -7.65 11.29 3.30
C VAL A 115 -8.36 10.23 2.47
N VAL A 116 -7.89 8.98 2.51
CA VAL A 116 -8.51 7.86 1.78
C VAL A 116 -9.98 7.72 2.15
N LEU A 117 -10.33 7.75 3.44
CA LEU A 117 -11.72 7.60 3.89
C LEU A 117 -12.63 8.71 3.35
N ILE A 118 -12.18 9.97 3.42
CA ILE A 118 -12.96 11.11 2.94
C ILE A 118 -13.14 11.05 1.41
N GLN A 119 -12.04 10.83 0.68
CA GLN A 119 -12.10 10.78 -0.79
C GLN A 119 -12.89 9.58 -1.32
N PHE A 120 -12.74 8.40 -0.70
CA PHE A 120 -13.53 7.22 -1.09
C PHE A 120 -15.00 7.38 -0.74
N SER A 121 -15.35 8.07 0.36
CA SER A 121 -16.74 8.41 0.69
C SER A 121 -17.39 9.26 -0.41
N ALA A 122 -16.69 10.32 -0.86
CA ALA A 122 -17.14 11.15 -1.98
C ALA A 122 -17.25 10.32 -3.28
N MET A 123 -16.27 9.48 -3.58
CA MET A 123 -16.27 8.60 -4.74
C MET A 123 -17.45 7.61 -4.72
N TYR A 124 -17.75 6.99 -3.58
CA TYR A 124 -18.90 6.09 -3.43
C TYR A 124 -20.24 6.81 -3.58
N ARG A 125 -20.32 8.10 -3.20
CA ARG A 125 -21.51 8.92 -3.41
C ARG A 125 -21.77 9.17 -4.90
N ILE A 126 -20.71 9.32 -5.70
CA ILE A 126 -20.82 9.64 -7.13
C ILE A 126 -20.99 8.38 -8.00
N LEU A 127 -20.20 7.33 -7.77
CA LEU A 127 -20.19 6.11 -8.59
C LEU A 127 -21.04 4.97 -8.02
N GLY A 128 -21.56 5.10 -6.81
CA GLY A 128 -22.14 4.00 -6.05
C GLY A 128 -21.07 2.97 -5.63
N ARG A 129 -21.51 1.81 -5.13
CA ARG A 129 -20.60 0.77 -4.63
C ARG A 129 -19.79 0.11 -5.75
N ILE A 130 -18.46 0.23 -5.69
CA ILE A 130 -17.52 -0.28 -6.72
C ILE A 130 -16.96 -1.69 -6.38
N GLY A 131 -17.35 -2.28 -5.24
CA GLY A 131 -16.93 -3.64 -4.88
C GLY A 131 -15.45 -3.76 -4.49
N ILE A 132 -14.90 -2.74 -3.82
CA ILE A 132 -13.48 -2.68 -3.41
C ILE A 132 -13.08 -3.88 -2.53
N ARG A 133 -13.97 -4.33 -1.66
CA ARG A 133 -13.74 -5.50 -0.80
C ARG A 133 -13.41 -6.75 -1.64
N GLN A 134 -14.18 -7.01 -2.69
CA GLN A 134 -13.99 -8.16 -3.57
C GLN A 134 -12.63 -8.09 -4.28
N ILE A 135 -12.21 -6.88 -4.66
CA ILE A 135 -10.94 -6.63 -5.34
C ILE A 135 -9.74 -6.81 -4.39
N ALA A 136 -9.86 -6.31 -3.17
CA ALA A 136 -8.78 -6.27 -2.19
C ALA A 136 -8.58 -7.61 -1.48
N CYS A 137 -9.65 -8.34 -1.12
CA CYS A 137 -9.55 -9.54 -0.28
C CYS A 137 -8.57 -10.60 -0.82
N LYS A 138 -8.65 -10.95 -2.11
CA LYS A 138 -7.74 -11.96 -2.70
C LYS A 138 -6.28 -11.50 -2.67
N LYS A 139 -6.04 -10.21 -2.92
CA LYS A 139 -4.71 -9.60 -2.96
C LYS A 139 -4.12 -9.44 -1.56
N LEU A 140 -4.94 -9.15 -0.55
CA LEU A 140 -4.54 -9.16 0.84
C LEU A 140 -4.17 -10.56 1.32
N ILE A 141 -4.95 -11.58 0.95
CA ILE A 141 -4.63 -12.98 1.26
C ILE A 141 -3.32 -13.40 0.59
N ALA A 142 -3.14 -13.10 -0.71
CA ALA A 142 -1.89 -13.38 -1.40
C ALA A 142 -0.70 -12.64 -0.77
N GLY A 143 -0.89 -11.39 -0.33
CA GLY A 143 0.13 -10.62 0.41
C GLY A 143 0.46 -11.21 1.77
N ALA A 144 -0.52 -11.77 2.48
CA ALA A 144 -0.31 -12.48 3.74
C ALA A 144 0.46 -13.79 3.52
N VAL A 145 0.10 -14.56 2.48
CA VAL A 145 0.81 -15.79 2.09
C VAL A 145 2.25 -15.47 1.71
N MET A 146 2.47 -14.45 0.89
CA MET A 146 3.80 -13.95 0.55
C MET A 146 4.59 -13.63 1.82
N SER A 147 4.04 -12.80 2.70
CA SER A 147 4.69 -12.39 3.96
C SER A 147 5.09 -13.59 4.81
N ALA A 148 4.20 -14.57 4.98
CA ALA A 148 4.46 -15.77 5.76
C ALA A 148 5.63 -16.60 5.21
N VAL A 149 5.79 -16.67 3.88
CA VAL A 149 6.88 -17.42 3.23
C VAL A 149 8.22 -16.69 3.36
N ILE A 150 8.25 -15.37 3.24
CA ILE A 150 9.51 -14.62 3.19
C ILE A 150 10.04 -14.12 4.54
N LEU A 151 9.18 -13.99 5.56
CA LEU A 151 9.58 -13.60 6.92
C LEU A 151 10.65 -14.50 7.57
N PRO A 152 10.63 -15.84 7.42
CA PRO A 152 11.64 -16.70 8.05
C PRO A 152 12.99 -16.75 7.29
N LEU A 153 13.06 -16.30 6.03
CA LEU A 153 14.27 -16.41 5.19
C LEU A 153 15.55 -15.85 5.86
N PRO A 154 15.56 -14.66 6.48
CA PRO A 154 16.77 -14.13 7.12
C PRO A 154 17.23 -14.96 8.32
N LYS A 155 16.29 -15.62 9.01
CA LYS A 155 16.63 -16.52 10.13
C LYS A 155 17.25 -17.83 9.65
N LEU A 156 16.91 -18.27 8.43
CA LEU A 156 17.40 -19.53 7.84
C LEU A 156 18.71 -19.36 7.06
N LEU A 157 18.85 -18.25 6.33
CA LEU A 157 19.95 -18.00 5.39
C LEU A 157 20.92 -16.90 5.84
N GLY A 158 20.61 -16.23 6.95
CA GLY A 158 21.35 -15.08 7.49
C GLY A 158 20.81 -13.72 7.03
N SER A 159 21.15 -12.67 7.78
CA SER A 159 20.69 -11.29 7.55
C SER A 159 21.68 -10.51 6.66
N THR A 160 21.82 -10.93 5.40
CA THR A 160 22.75 -10.31 4.44
C THR A 160 22.02 -9.67 3.25
N LEU A 161 22.66 -8.71 2.58
CA LEU A 161 22.12 -8.05 1.38
C LEU A 161 21.68 -9.04 0.27
N PRO A 162 22.43 -10.12 -0.04
CA PRO A 162 21.96 -11.12 -0.99
C PRO A 162 20.67 -11.82 -0.57
N VAL A 163 20.49 -12.10 0.73
CA VAL A 163 19.25 -12.70 1.26
C VAL A 163 18.08 -11.73 1.13
N MET A 164 18.31 -10.43 1.33
CA MET A 164 17.30 -9.40 1.07
C MET A 164 16.85 -9.39 -0.41
N LEU A 165 17.79 -9.44 -1.36
CA LEU A 165 17.46 -9.52 -2.79
C LEU A 165 16.66 -10.80 -3.11
N LEU A 166 17.04 -11.92 -2.49
CA LEU A 166 16.28 -13.16 -2.59
C LEU A 166 14.87 -13.02 -2.00
N GLN A 167 14.70 -12.35 -0.86
CA GLN A 167 13.37 -12.09 -0.28
C GLN A 167 12.48 -11.28 -1.21
N ILE A 168 13.04 -10.27 -1.90
CA ILE A 168 12.30 -9.45 -2.86
C ILE A 168 11.86 -10.31 -4.06
N ALA A 169 12.79 -11.05 -4.66
CA ALA A 169 12.51 -11.89 -5.82
C ALA A 169 11.53 -13.04 -5.49
N ALA A 170 11.77 -13.76 -4.38
CA ALA A 170 10.93 -14.84 -3.91
C ALA A 170 9.55 -14.32 -3.47
N GLY A 171 9.49 -13.17 -2.80
CA GLY A 171 8.24 -12.54 -2.38
C GLY A 171 7.35 -12.18 -3.58
N ALA A 172 7.93 -11.54 -4.60
CA ALA A 172 7.22 -11.28 -5.85
C ALA A 172 6.70 -12.57 -6.47
N ALA A 173 7.57 -13.58 -6.65
CA ALA A 173 7.17 -14.86 -7.24
C ALA A 173 6.02 -15.53 -6.46
N VAL A 174 6.12 -15.64 -5.12
CA VAL A 174 5.09 -16.24 -4.27
C VAL A 174 3.78 -15.48 -4.37
N TYR A 175 3.81 -14.15 -4.36
CA TYR A 175 2.61 -13.31 -4.48
C TYR A 175 1.88 -13.54 -5.80
N PHE A 176 2.61 -13.47 -6.92
CA PHE A 176 2.03 -13.66 -8.25
C PHE A 176 1.50 -15.10 -8.43
N VAL A 177 2.23 -16.11 -7.96
CA VAL A 177 1.79 -17.51 -7.98
C VAL A 177 0.53 -17.71 -7.14
N ALA A 178 0.47 -17.14 -5.93
CA ALA A 178 -0.71 -17.23 -5.07
C ALA A 178 -1.95 -16.63 -5.76
N LEU A 179 -1.81 -15.49 -6.43
CA LEU A 179 -2.92 -14.87 -7.18
C LEU A 179 -3.40 -15.72 -8.36
N VAL A 180 -2.48 -16.38 -9.07
CA VAL A 180 -2.82 -17.31 -10.16
C VAL A 180 -3.59 -18.52 -9.62
N ILE A 181 -3.15 -19.10 -8.50
CA ILE A 181 -3.82 -20.23 -7.84
C ILE A 181 -5.22 -19.83 -7.36
N MET A 182 -5.36 -18.64 -6.75
CA MET A 182 -6.64 -18.12 -6.25
C MET A 182 -7.61 -17.66 -7.34
N LYS A 183 -7.23 -17.77 -8.62
CA LYS A 183 -8.01 -17.32 -9.78
C LYS A 183 -8.48 -15.87 -9.60
N ASP A 184 -7.56 -14.96 -9.26
CA ASP A 184 -7.89 -13.54 -9.12
C ASP A 184 -8.31 -12.96 -10.48
N SER A 185 -9.52 -12.42 -10.56
CA SER A 185 -10.09 -11.93 -11.81
C SER A 185 -9.27 -10.79 -12.42
N GLY A 186 -8.68 -9.92 -11.58
CA GLY A 186 -7.86 -8.81 -12.04
C GLY A 186 -6.54 -9.29 -12.67
N MET A 187 -5.88 -10.26 -12.02
CA MET A 187 -4.68 -10.90 -12.57
C MET A 187 -4.94 -11.59 -13.91
N TYR A 188 -5.98 -12.43 -13.99
CA TYR A 188 -6.29 -13.18 -15.21
C TYR A 188 -6.72 -12.27 -16.36
N HIS A 189 -7.46 -11.19 -16.07
CA HIS A 189 -7.81 -10.21 -17.08
C HIS A 189 -6.57 -9.54 -17.68
N ARG A 190 -5.58 -9.18 -16.85
CA ARG A 190 -4.30 -8.60 -17.32
C ARG A 190 -3.45 -9.59 -18.10
N LEU A 191 -3.34 -10.84 -17.64
CA LEU A 191 -2.62 -11.91 -18.36
C LEU A 191 -3.21 -12.16 -19.75
N ASN A 192 -4.55 -12.21 -19.86
CA ASN A 192 -5.22 -12.40 -21.15
C ASN A 192 -5.03 -11.22 -22.11
N MET A 193 -4.96 -9.98 -21.60
CA MET A 193 -4.68 -8.81 -22.43
C MET A 193 -3.26 -8.81 -23.00
N LEU A 194 -2.27 -9.30 -22.23
CA LEU A 194 -0.89 -9.45 -22.72
C LEU A 194 -0.82 -10.54 -23.80
N ARG A 195 -1.46 -11.69 -23.55
CA ARG A 195 -1.52 -12.80 -24.52
C ARG A 195 -2.18 -12.42 -25.85
N ASN A 196 -3.22 -11.58 -25.83
CA ASN A 196 -3.93 -11.14 -27.04
C ASN A 196 -3.24 -9.97 -27.77
N ARG A 197 -2.19 -9.37 -27.20
CA ARG A 197 -1.37 -8.35 -27.89
C ARG A 197 -0.20 -8.95 -28.68
N GLU A 198 0.15 -10.21 -28.39
CA GLU A 198 1.25 -10.93 -29.02
C GLU A 198 0.80 -11.87 -30.16
N GLY A 199 -0.50 -11.96 -30.45
CA GLY A 199 -1.08 -12.72 -31.56
C GLY A 199 -1.87 -11.83 -32.50
#